data_AF-A0A7L2J056-F1
#
_entry.id   AF-A0A7L2J056-F1
#
_cell.length_a   1.000
_cell.length_b   1.000
_cell.length_c   1.000
_cell.angle_alpha   90.00
_cell.angle_beta   90.00
_cell.angle_gamma   90.00
#
_symmetry.space_group_name_H-M   'P 1'
#
loop_
_entity.id
_entity.type
_entity.pdbx_description
1 polymer ?
#
loop_
_entity_poly.entity_id
_entity_poly.type
_entity_poly.pdbx_seq_one_letter_code
_entity_poly.pdbx_strand_id
1 'polypeptide(L)'
;PERRQTMLFSATQTRKVEDLAKISLKKEPLYVGVDDNKETATVDGLEQGYVVCPSEKRFLLLFTFLKKNRKKKLMVFFSSCMSVKYHYELLNYIDLPVLAIHGKQKQTKRTTTFFQFCNAESGILLCTDVAARGLDIPEVDWIVQYDPPDDPKEYIHRVGRTARGINGRGHALLILRPEELGFLRYLKQARVPLSEFEFSWSKISDIQSQLEKLIEKNYFLHKSAQEAYKAYIRAYDSHSLKQIYDVNNLDLPKVCLSFGFKIPPFVDLNVHSNHGRRLQKRGGGGGFGYQKSKSVHKAKIFKHINKKSDGRQFSR
;
A
#
# COMPACT_ATOMS: atom_id res chain seq x y z
N PRO A 1 -29.12 22.17 14.23
CA PRO A 1 -28.88 23.61 13.93
C PRO A 1 -29.89 24.14 12.89
N GLU A 2 -30.53 25.28 13.17
CA GLU A 2 -31.52 25.91 12.29
C GLU A 2 -30.95 26.32 10.91
N ARG A 3 -29.62 26.56 10.83
CA ARG A 3 -28.91 26.81 9.57
C ARG A 3 -27.64 25.96 9.50
N ARG A 4 -27.68 24.84 8.76
CA ARG A 4 -26.52 23.96 8.56
C ARG A 4 -25.63 24.52 7.46
N GLN A 5 -24.40 24.92 7.80
CA GLN A 5 -23.34 25.20 6.83
C GLN A 5 -22.55 23.91 6.59
N THR A 6 -22.30 23.58 5.33
CA THR A 6 -21.49 22.41 4.94
C THR A 6 -20.26 22.91 4.21
N MET A 7 -19.08 22.50 4.67
CA MET A 7 -17.79 22.84 4.06
C MET A 7 -17.09 21.55 3.65
N LEU A 8 -16.43 21.56 2.49
CA LEU A 8 -15.64 20.44 1.98
C LEU A 8 -14.20 20.91 1.83
N PHE A 9 -13.27 20.19 2.46
CA PHE A 9 -11.84 20.48 2.42
C PHE A 9 -11.12 19.34 1.69
N SER A 10 -10.29 19.68 0.71
CA SER A 10 -9.43 18.72 0.02
C SER A 10 -8.08 19.37 -0.30
N ALA A 11 -7.00 18.59 -0.16
CA ALA A 11 -5.67 19.02 -0.58
C ALA A 11 -5.46 18.85 -2.10
N THR A 12 -6.29 18.05 -2.77
CA THR A 12 -6.22 17.83 -4.22
C THR A 12 -7.61 17.94 -4.84
N GLN A 13 -7.75 18.78 -5.86
CA GLN A 13 -8.99 18.95 -6.62
C GLN A 13 -9.06 17.90 -7.74
N THR A 14 -10.23 17.26 -7.92
CA THR A 14 -10.54 16.55 -9.15
C THR A 14 -11.98 16.81 -9.57
N ARG A 15 -12.27 16.67 -10.87
CA ARG A 15 -13.64 16.73 -11.39
C ARG A 15 -14.61 15.80 -10.62
N LYS A 16 -14.15 14.62 -10.20
CA LYS A 16 -14.95 13.70 -9.37
C LYS A 16 -15.31 14.28 -8.00
N VAL A 17 -14.41 15.02 -7.36
CA VAL A 17 -14.68 15.69 -6.08
C VAL A 17 -15.66 16.85 -6.28
N GLU A 18 -15.55 17.57 -7.38
CA GLU A 18 -16.51 18.63 -7.75
C GLU A 18 -17.91 18.07 -8.03
N ASP A 19 -18.01 16.98 -8.77
CA ASP A 19 -19.28 16.32 -9.07
C ASP A 19 -19.92 15.77 -7.78
N LEU A 20 -19.13 15.17 -6.90
CA LEU A 20 -19.60 14.74 -5.58
C LEU A 20 -20.00 15.92 -4.70
N ALA A 21 -19.29 17.05 -4.77
CA ALA A 21 -19.64 18.27 -4.04
C ALA A 21 -20.97 18.84 -4.54
N LYS A 22 -21.20 18.86 -5.86
CA LYS A 22 -22.47 19.29 -6.47
C LYS A 22 -23.65 18.42 -6.04
N ILE A 23 -23.45 17.11 -5.90
CA ILE A 23 -24.50 16.18 -5.43
C ILE A 23 -24.73 16.29 -3.91
N SER A 24 -23.67 16.52 -3.14
CA SER A 24 -23.72 16.48 -1.67
C SER A 24 -24.12 17.82 -1.04
N LEU A 25 -24.04 18.92 -1.77
CA LEU A 25 -24.31 20.28 -1.28
C LEU A 25 -25.65 20.78 -1.82
N LYS A 26 -26.54 21.22 -0.91
CA LYS A 26 -27.92 21.64 -1.25
C LYS A 26 -28.02 22.99 -1.97
N LYS A 27 -26.94 23.78 -1.98
CA LYS A 27 -26.82 25.08 -2.62
C LYS A 27 -25.54 25.09 -3.45
N GLU A 28 -25.51 25.91 -4.50
CA GLU A 28 -24.29 26.13 -5.29
C GLU A 28 -23.12 26.45 -4.34
N PRO A 29 -22.07 25.61 -4.31
CA PRO A 29 -20.94 25.85 -3.43
C PRO A 29 -20.11 27.01 -3.96
N LEU A 30 -19.80 27.96 -3.08
CA LEU A 30 -18.75 28.94 -3.36
C LEU A 30 -17.41 28.21 -3.33
N TYR A 31 -16.71 28.23 -4.46
CA TYR A 31 -15.37 27.69 -4.56
C TYR A 31 -14.33 28.73 -4.12
N VAL A 32 -13.42 28.33 -3.23
CA VAL A 32 -12.31 29.15 -2.76
C VAL A 32 -11.03 28.32 -2.93
N GLY A 33 -10.36 28.51 -4.08
CA GLY A 33 -9.06 27.92 -4.39
C GLY A 33 -7.96 28.98 -4.19
N VAL A 34 -6.94 28.65 -3.40
CA VAL A 34 -5.79 29.56 -3.18
C VAL A 34 -4.67 29.28 -4.19
N ASP A 35 -4.69 28.12 -4.85
CA ASP A 35 -3.52 27.54 -5.53
C ASP A 35 -3.78 26.91 -6.92
N ASP A 36 -4.90 27.21 -7.59
CA ASP A 36 -5.28 26.54 -8.86
C ASP A 36 -4.29 26.75 -10.02
N ASN A 37 -3.48 27.81 -9.92
CA ASN A 37 -2.49 28.18 -10.93
C ASN A 37 -1.06 27.74 -10.60
N LYS A 38 -0.82 26.97 -9.52
CA LYS A 38 0.54 26.52 -9.20
C LYS A 38 1.10 25.59 -10.28
N GLU A 39 2.35 25.85 -10.66
CA GLU A 39 3.10 25.06 -11.64
C GLU A 39 3.50 23.67 -11.09
N THR A 40 3.60 23.55 -9.76
CA THR A 40 3.99 22.33 -9.05
C THR A 40 2.88 21.89 -8.07
N ALA A 41 2.66 20.58 -7.96
CA ALA A 41 1.65 20.02 -7.05
C ALA A 41 2.16 19.77 -5.62
N THR A 42 3.41 20.14 -5.35
CA THR A 42 4.12 19.90 -4.08
C THR A 42 4.64 21.21 -3.50
N VAL A 43 4.88 21.24 -2.19
CA VAL A 43 5.36 22.45 -1.48
C VAL A 43 6.80 22.82 -1.88
N ASP A 44 7.12 24.11 -1.91
CA ASP A 44 8.38 24.63 -2.47
C ASP A 44 9.63 24.23 -1.65
N GLY A 45 9.49 23.96 -0.34
CA GLY A 45 10.60 23.55 0.55
C GLY A 45 10.93 22.05 0.54
N LEU A 46 10.31 21.28 -0.36
CA LEU A 46 10.40 19.82 -0.40
C LEU A 46 11.34 19.33 -1.51
N GLU A 47 12.45 18.71 -1.12
CA GLU A 47 13.36 18.03 -2.03
C GLU A 47 12.91 16.59 -2.27
N GLN A 48 12.55 16.27 -3.51
CA GLN A 48 11.97 14.95 -3.85
C GLN A 48 12.85 14.24 -4.84
N GLY A 49 13.18 12.99 -4.52
CA GLY A 49 13.89 12.13 -5.44
C GLY A 49 13.43 10.69 -5.42
N TYR A 50 13.85 9.97 -6.43
CA TYR A 50 13.66 8.53 -6.54
C TYR A 50 15.00 7.80 -6.64
N VAL A 51 14.99 6.52 -6.28
CA VAL A 51 16.11 5.62 -6.50
C VAL A 51 15.61 4.35 -7.15
N VAL A 52 16.35 3.88 -8.16
CA VAL A 52 16.09 2.60 -8.81
C VAL A 52 16.81 1.50 -8.05
N CYS A 53 16.05 0.57 -7.50
CA CYS A 53 16.53 -0.48 -6.62
C CYS A 53 16.03 -1.85 -7.08
N PRO A 54 16.92 -2.80 -7.43
CA PRO A 54 16.54 -4.18 -7.69
C PRO A 54 15.82 -4.80 -6.49
N SER A 55 14.83 -5.66 -6.75
CA SER A 55 13.95 -6.25 -5.74
C SER A 55 14.72 -6.80 -4.53
N GLU A 56 15.77 -7.58 -4.79
CA GLU A 56 16.58 -8.28 -3.80
C GLU A 56 17.36 -7.34 -2.86
N LYS A 57 17.66 -6.11 -3.30
CA LYS A 57 18.43 -5.14 -2.50
C LYS A 57 17.57 -4.09 -1.80
N ARG A 58 16.24 -4.12 -1.97
CA ARG A 58 15.33 -3.11 -1.41
C ARG A 58 15.46 -2.97 0.10
N PHE A 59 15.47 -4.09 0.82
CA PHE A 59 15.62 -4.05 2.28
C PHE A 59 16.99 -3.53 2.71
N LEU A 60 18.07 -3.92 2.02
CA LEU A 60 19.42 -3.46 2.31
C LEU A 60 19.57 -1.94 2.17
N LEU A 61 18.95 -1.39 1.11
CA LEU A 61 18.88 0.05 0.87
C LEU A 61 18.10 0.74 2.00
N LEU A 62 16.90 0.26 2.34
CA LEU A 62 16.08 0.82 3.42
C LEU A 62 16.84 0.79 4.74
N PHE A 63 17.41 -0.35 5.12
CA PHE A 63 18.16 -0.49 6.37
C PHE A 63 19.35 0.48 6.43
N THR A 64 20.14 0.56 5.35
CA THR A 64 21.28 1.48 5.27
C THR A 64 20.83 2.93 5.39
N PHE A 65 19.73 3.29 4.73
CA PHE A 65 19.16 4.63 4.76
C PHE A 65 18.68 5.01 6.16
N LEU A 66 17.91 4.14 6.82
CA LEU A 66 17.41 4.38 8.17
C LEU A 66 18.54 4.45 9.20
N LYS A 67 19.55 3.57 9.09
CA LYS A 67 20.72 3.57 9.99
C LYS A 67 21.50 4.88 9.92
N LYS A 68 21.69 5.44 8.71
CA LYS A 68 22.37 6.73 8.49
C LYS A 68 21.57 7.90 9.06
N ASN A 69 20.24 7.84 8.97
CA ASN A 69 19.35 8.92 9.38
C ASN A 69 18.72 8.72 10.78
N ARG A 70 19.25 7.83 11.62
CA ARG A 70 18.65 7.47 12.93
C ARG A 70 18.40 8.63 13.90
N LYS A 71 19.07 9.78 13.71
CA LYS A 71 18.91 11.01 14.52
C LYS A 71 17.85 11.97 13.98
N LYS A 72 17.21 11.65 12.85
CA LYS A 72 16.16 12.44 12.22
C LYS A 72 14.80 11.84 12.52
N LYS A 73 13.74 12.57 12.18
CA LYS A 73 12.36 12.10 12.23
C LYS A 73 11.95 11.61 10.84
N LEU A 74 11.68 10.32 10.72
CA LEU A 74 11.38 9.66 9.45
C LEU A 74 10.02 8.98 9.48
N MET A 75 9.34 9.01 8.35
CA MET A 75 8.20 8.14 8.08
C MET A 75 8.48 7.24 6.88
N VAL A 76 8.14 5.97 7.01
CA VAL A 76 8.31 4.96 5.96
C VAL A 76 6.96 4.37 5.61
N PHE A 77 6.54 4.52 4.35
CA PHE A 77 5.29 4.02 3.83
C PHE A 77 5.45 2.65 3.17
N PHE A 78 4.55 1.74 3.54
CA PHE A 78 4.43 0.39 2.98
C PHE A 78 3.03 0.15 2.43
N SER A 79 2.95 -0.72 1.42
CA SER A 79 1.72 -1.14 0.75
C SER A 79 0.80 -1.98 1.64
N SER A 80 1.34 -2.74 2.60
CA SER A 80 0.56 -3.71 3.38
C SER A 80 0.81 -3.62 4.89
N CYS A 81 -0.23 -3.89 5.67
CA CYS A 81 -0.12 -3.95 7.14
C CYS A 81 0.84 -5.05 7.62
N MET A 82 0.95 -6.16 6.87
CA MET A 82 1.85 -7.25 7.24
C MET A 82 3.30 -6.89 6.92
N SER A 83 3.54 -6.12 5.85
CA SER A 83 4.85 -5.53 5.57
C SER A 83 5.28 -4.63 6.72
N VAL A 84 4.41 -3.72 7.19
CA VAL A 84 4.72 -2.87 8.36
C VAL A 84 5.07 -3.70 9.60
N LYS A 85 4.25 -4.73 9.90
CA LYS A 85 4.47 -5.61 11.06
C LYS A 85 5.82 -6.32 10.97
N TYR A 86 6.12 -6.95 9.84
CA TYR A 86 7.38 -7.67 9.63
C TYR A 86 8.59 -6.74 9.73
N HIS A 87 8.58 -5.59 9.05
CA HIS A 87 9.70 -4.65 9.11
C HIS A 87 9.87 -4.06 10.51
N TYR A 88 8.79 -3.84 11.26
CA TYR A 88 8.86 -3.43 12.67
C TYR A 88 9.57 -4.50 13.52
N GLU A 89 9.16 -5.76 13.41
CA GLU A 89 9.74 -6.86 14.18
C GLU A 89 11.20 -7.10 13.80
N LEU A 90 11.52 -7.09 12.50
CA LEU A 90 12.86 -7.28 11.98
C LEU A 90 13.81 -6.16 12.40
N LEU A 91 13.41 -4.89 12.21
CA LEU A 91 14.26 -3.73 12.53
C LEU A 91 14.54 -3.64 14.04
N ASN A 92 13.54 -3.92 14.89
CA ASN A 92 13.77 -3.98 16.34
C ASN A 92 14.68 -5.15 16.75
N TYR A 93 14.65 -6.28 16.03
CA TYR A 93 15.55 -7.41 16.31
C TYR A 93 17.02 -7.08 16.00
N ILE A 94 17.27 -6.21 15.01
CA ILE A 94 18.62 -5.77 14.61
C ILE A 94 19.04 -4.44 15.26
N ASP A 95 18.45 -4.13 16.42
CA ASP A 95 18.73 -2.94 17.25
C ASP A 95 18.54 -1.60 16.53
N LEU A 96 17.60 -1.54 15.59
CA LEU A 96 17.12 -0.28 15.01
C LEU A 96 15.72 0.03 15.57
N PRO A 97 15.62 0.92 16.58
CA PRO A 97 14.34 1.22 17.21
C PRO A 97 13.41 1.91 16.22
N VAL A 98 12.26 1.31 15.99
CA VAL A 98 11.23 1.82 15.08
C VAL A 98 9.85 1.73 15.74
N LEU A 99 8.99 2.69 15.41
CA LEU A 99 7.58 2.70 15.75
C LEU A 99 6.77 2.22 14.55
N ALA A 100 5.57 1.68 14.78
CA ALA A 100 4.75 1.18 13.68
C ALA A 100 3.26 1.42 13.92
N ILE A 101 2.59 1.95 12.89
CA ILE A 101 1.14 2.21 12.87
C ILE A 101 0.52 1.56 11.63
N HIS A 102 -0.39 0.61 11.83
CA HIS A 102 -1.11 -0.03 10.73
C HIS A 102 -2.56 -0.40 11.11
N GLY A 103 -3.43 -0.60 10.12
CA GLY A 103 -4.88 -0.75 10.33
C GLY A 103 -5.30 -1.98 11.15
N LYS A 104 -4.46 -3.02 11.24
CA LYS A 104 -4.70 -4.20 12.10
C LYS A 104 -4.40 -4.00 13.59
N GLN A 105 -3.86 -2.85 14.01
CA GLN A 105 -3.63 -2.55 15.43
C GLN A 105 -4.89 -2.00 16.10
N LYS A 106 -5.05 -2.27 17.40
CA LYS A 106 -6.10 -1.63 18.21
C LYS A 106 -5.90 -0.11 18.22
N GLN A 107 -7.01 0.64 18.23
CA GLN A 107 -6.98 2.10 18.19
C GLN A 107 -6.14 2.70 19.33
N THR A 108 -6.26 2.18 20.55
CA THR A 108 -5.45 2.63 21.70
C THR A 108 -3.95 2.57 21.41
N LYS A 109 -3.47 1.46 20.83
CA LYS A 109 -2.05 1.31 20.48
C LYS A 109 -1.64 2.30 19.41
N ARG A 110 -2.47 2.49 18.37
CA ARG A 110 -2.23 3.48 17.31
C ARG A 110 -2.08 4.89 17.89
N THR A 111 -3.00 5.28 18.76
CA THR A 111 -3.00 6.59 19.42
C THR A 111 -1.77 6.79 20.31
N THR A 112 -1.42 5.81 21.15
CA THR A 112 -0.23 5.87 22.01
C THR A 112 1.05 5.99 21.19
N THR A 113 1.24 5.13 20.17
CA THR A 113 2.42 5.16 19.30
C THR A 113 2.49 6.44 18.49
N PHE A 114 1.35 6.98 18.05
CA PHE A 114 1.28 8.27 17.37
C PHE A 114 1.77 9.39 18.28
N PHE A 115 1.22 9.53 19.49
CA PHE A 115 1.67 10.58 20.42
C PHE A 115 3.13 10.41 20.83
N GLN A 116 3.60 9.16 21.01
CA GLN A 116 5.00 8.88 21.25
C GLN A 116 5.89 9.39 20.11
N PHE A 117 5.51 9.14 18.85
CA PHE A 117 6.23 9.67 17.70
C PHE A 117 6.15 11.20 17.62
N CYS A 118 4.99 11.79 17.90
CA CYS A 118 4.82 13.24 17.86
C CYS A 118 5.74 13.93 18.86
N ASN A 119 5.82 13.42 20.08
CA ASN A 119 6.62 13.97 21.18
C ASN A 119 8.12 13.66 21.05
N ALA A 120 8.52 12.70 20.22
CA ALA A 120 9.91 12.38 20.01
C ALA A 120 10.59 13.41 19.08
N GLU A 121 11.79 13.85 19.45
CA GLU A 121 12.63 14.72 18.62
C GLU A 121 13.14 13.99 17.37
N SER A 122 13.43 12.70 17.51
CA SER A 122 13.87 11.82 16.42
C SER A 122 13.20 10.46 16.52
N GLY A 123 13.13 9.75 15.40
CA GLY A 123 12.53 8.42 15.38
C GLY A 123 12.07 8.02 14.00
N ILE A 124 11.82 6.73 13.82
CA ILE A 124 11.36 6.15 12.57
C ILE A 124 9.97 5.58 12.78
N LEU A 125 8.99 6.04 12.00
CA LEU A 125 7.63 5.53 12.01
C LEU A 125 7.34 4.76 10.73
N LEU A 126 7.02 3.47 10.86
CA LEU A 126 6.57 2.63 9.76
C LEU A 126 5.04 2.67 9.68
N CYS A 127 4.47 2.96 8.50
CA CYS A 127 3.02 3.06 8.37
C CYS A 127 2.47 2.64 7.01
N THR A 128 1.16 2.41 6.97
CA THR A 128 0.38 2.32 5.73
C THR A 128 -0.45 3.60 5.54
N ASP A 129 -0.91 3.85 4.32
CA ASP A 129 -1.69 5.06 3.98
C ASP A 129 -2.95 5.20 4.83
N VAL A 130 -3.71 4.12 4.97
CA VAL A 130 -4.94 4.09 5.78
C VAL A 130 -4.66 4.47 7.22
N ALA A 131 -3.49 4.08 7.74
CA ALA A 131 -3.17 4.29 9.13
C ALA A 131 -2.67 5.72 9.41
N ALA A 132 -2.08 6.39 8.40
CA ALA A 132 -1.56 7.76 8.46
C ALA A 132 -2.61 8.84 8.06
N ARG A 133 -3.66 8.48 7.33
CA ARG A 133 -4.76 9.41 6.97
C ARG A 133 -5.47 9.93 8.22
N GLY A 134 -5.68 11.25 8.27
CA GLY A 134 -6.38 11.92 9.37
C GLY A 134 -5.55 12.10 10.64
N LEU A 135 -4.27 11.69 10.65
CA LEU A 135 -3.34 12.02 11.71
C LEU A 135 -2.61 13.32 11.37
N ASP A 136 -2.64 14.27 12.30
CA ASP A 136 -1.85 15.49 12.19
C ASP A 136 -0.43 15.23 12.71
N ILE A 137 0.38 14.62 11.84
CA ILE A 137 1.76 14.26 12.17
C ILE A 137 2.60 15.54 12.12
N PRO A 138 3.42 15.82 13.15
CA PRO A 138 4.32 16.97 13.14
C PRO A 138 5.31 16.90 11.98
N GLU A 139 5.95 18.02 11.68
CA GLU A 139 6.95 18.09 10.62
C GLU A 139 8.02 17.02 10.80
N VAL A 140 8.19 16.18 9.77
CA VAL A 140 9.19 15.12 9.72
C VAL A 140 10.25 15.48 8.70
N ASP A 141 11.50 15.07 8.90
CA ASP A 141 12.60 15.39 8.00
C ASP A 141 12.54 14.60 6.69
N TRP A 142 12.10 13.34 6.76
CA TRP A 142 12.10 12.41 5.63
C TRP A 142 10.81 11.62 5.49
N ILE A 143 10.28 11.63 4.27
CA ILE A 143 9.23 10.71 3.82
C ILE A 143 9.86 9.67 2.89
N VAL A 144 9.94 8.43 3.35
CA VAL A 144 10.40 7.29 2.54
C VAL A 144 9.18 6.52 2.06
N GLN A 145 9.05 6.38 0.76
CA GLN A 145 8.04 5.55 0.13
C GLN A 145 8.71 4.26 -0.28
N TYR A 146 8.71 3.29 0.63
CA TYR A 146 9.34 2.00 0.40
C TYR A 146 8.62 1.23 -0.69
N ASP A 147 7.28 1.24 -0.64
CA ASP A 147 6.42 0.83 -1.74
C ASP A 147 5.79 2.07 -2.40
N PRO A 148 5.81 2.16 -3.74
CA PRO A 148 5.15 3.26 -4.43
C PRO A 148 3.63 3.25 -4.16
N PRO A 149 2.97 4.42 -4.17
CA PRO A 149 1.52 4.51 -4.01
C PRO A 149 0.78 4.09 -5.30
N ASP A 150 -0.52 3.82 -5.16
CA ASP A 150 -1.39 3.43 -6.28
C ASP A 150 -1.69 4.61 -7.24
N ASP A 151 -1.72 5.84 -6.72
CA ASP A 151 -2.12 7.06 -7.45
C ASP A 151 -1.15 8.22 -7.10
N PRO A 152 -0.77 9.09 -8.06
CA PRO A 152 -0.01 10.30 -7.78
C PRO A 152 -0.57 11.21 -6.69
N LYS A 153 -1.89 11.21 -6.45
CA LYS A 153 -2.46 12.02 -5.34
C LYS A 153 -2.08 11.48 -3.99
N GLU A 154 -2.01 10.16 -3.86
CA GLU A 154 -1.56 9.53 -2.63
C GLU A 154 -0.08 9.84 -2.39
N TYR A 155 0.75 9.85 -3.45
CA TYR A 155 2.12 10.38 -3.37
C TYR A 155 2.15 11.79 -2.79
N ILE A 156 1.38 12.73 -3.37
CA ILE A 156 1.32 14.13 -2.90
C ILE A 156 0.88 14.21 -1.43
N HIS A 157 -0.11 13.42 -1.02
CA HIS A 157 -0.59 13.40 0.36
C HIS A 157 0.43 12.82 1.36
N ARG A 158 1.26 11.85 0.94
CA ARG A 158 2.35 11.28 1.74
C ARG A 158 3.45 12.31 1.96
N VAL A 159 3.90 12.97 0.88
CA VAL A 159 4.99 13.94 0.97
C VAL A 159 4.55 15.27 1.61
N GLY A 160 3.26 15.63 1.57
CA GLY A 160 2.70 16.76 2.32
C GLY A 160 2.71 16.61 3.86
N ARG A 161 3.35 15.55 4.38
CA ARG A 161 3.63 15.37 5.82
C ARG A 161 4.97 15.98 6.25
N THR A 162 5.81 16.37 5.30
CA THR A 162 7.07 17.08 5.53
C THR A 162 7.01 18.50 4.93
N ALA A 163 8.04 19.32 5.16
CA ALA A 163 8.16 20.69 4.67
C ALA A 163 6.90 21.54 4.93
N ARG A 164 6.39 21.49 6.17
CA ARG A 164 5.16 22.19 6.57
C ARG A 164 5.50 23.58 7.11
N GLY A 165 4.72 24.60 6.74
CA GLY A 165 4.90 25.97 7.20
C GLY A 165 5.77 26.84 6.26
N ILE A 166 5.90 28.13 6.59
CA ILE A 166 6.45 29.17 5.68
C ILE A 166 7.94 28.93 5.33
N ASN A 167 8.69 28.22 6.19
CA ASN A 167 10.10 27.88 5.98
C ASN A 167 10.37 26.37 6.18
N GLY A 168 9.34 25.53 6.08
CA GLY A 168 9.48 24.09 6.29
C GLY A 168 10.40 23.47 5.25
N ARG A 169 11.34 22.63 5.70
CA ARG A 169 12.25 21.89 4.81
C ARG A 169 12.03 20.41 5.00
N GLY A 170 12.07 19.69 3.90
CA GLY A 170 11.73 18.28 3.90
C GLY A 170 12.35 17.55 2.74
N HIS A 171 12.52 16.25 2.92
CA HIS A 171 12.99 15.39 1.85
C HIS A 171 12.02 14.21 1.64
N ALA A 172 11.84 13.81 0.40
CA ALA A 172 11.10 12.62 0.04
C ALA A 172 11.94 11.67 -0.82
N LEU A 173 11.96 10.40 -0.45
CA LEU A 173 12.61 9.32 -1.21
C LEU A 173 11.56 8.33 -1.70
N LEU A 174 11.49 8.13 -3.00
CA LEU A 174 10.69 7.09 -3.63
C LEU A 174 11.59 5.93 -4.06
N ILE A 175 11.35 4.74 -3.53
CA ILE A 175 12.08 3.53 -3.95
C ILE A 175 11.27 2.86 -5.05
N LEU A 176 11.85 2.78 -6.25
CA LEU A 176 11.24 2.13 -7.41
C LEU A 176 12.08 0.95 -7.85
N ARG A 177 11.41 -0.09 -8.33
CA ARG A 177 12.06 -1.15 -9.10
C ARG A 177 12.21 -0.72 -10.55
N PRO A 178 13.14 -1.33 -11.32
CA PRO A 178 13.32 -0.99 -12.73
C PRO A 178 12.01 -1.08 -13.54
N GLU A 179 11.15 -2.04 -13.22
CA GLU A 179 9.87 -2.26 -13.89
C GLU A 179 8.82 -1.19 -13.53
N GLU A 180 9.01 -0.46 -12.41
CA GLU A 180 8.07 0.53 -11.88
C GLU A 180 8.34 1.95 -12.39
N LEU A 181 9.42 2.15 -13.17
CA LEU A 181 9.81 3.45 -13.71
C LEU A 181 8.71 4.15 -14.52
N GLY A 182 7.79 3.38 -15.10
CA GLY A 182 6.61 3.93 -15.80
C GLY A 182 5.75 4.82 -14.90
N PHE A 183 5.78 4.64 -13.58
CA PHE A 183 5.06 5.47 -12.62
C PHE A 183 5.53 6.94 -12.62
N LEU A 184 6.81 7.19 -12.93
CA LEU A 184 7.37 8.55 -13.02
C LEU A 184 6.64 9.41 -14.06
N ARG A 185 6.13 8.79 -15.13
CA ARG A 185 5.32 9.49 -16.14
C ARG A 185 4.03 10.05 -15.54
N TYR A 186 3.39 9.31 -14.65
CA TYR A 186 2.15 9.74 -13.98
C TYR A 186 2.43 10.85 -12.98
N LEU A 187 3.55 10.79 -12.25
CA LEU A 187 3.99 11.86 -11.36
C LEU A 187 4.31 13.14 -12.13
N LYS A 188 4.99 13.04 -13.28
CA LYS A 188 5.26 14.17 -14.17
C LYS A 188 3.97 14.81 -14.69
N GLN A 189 2.97 14.00 -15.08
CA GLN A 189 1.64 14.50 -15.48
C GLN A 189 0.89 15.18 -14.34
N ALA A 190 1.09 14.72 -13.11
CA ALA A 190 0.59 15.35 -11.90
C ALA A 190 1.42 16.57 -11.44
N ARG A 191 2.37 17.05 -12.26
CA ARG A 191 3.25 18.20 -11.96
C ARG A 191 4.09 18.01 -10.68
N VAL A 192 4.54 16.79 -10.44
CA VAL A 192 5.48 16.47 -9.35
C VAL A 192 6.89 16.41 -9.93
N PRO A 193 7.76 17.38 -9.64
CA PRO A 193 9.17 17.33 -10.05
C PRO A 193 9.91 16.31 -9.18
N LEU A 194 10.64 15.40 -9.83
CA LEU A 194 11.40 14.33 -9.18
C LEU A 194 12.78 14.25 -9.80
N SER A 195 13.80 14.22 -8.94
CA SER A 195 15.20 14.03 -9.35
C SER A 195 15.64 12.59 -9.06
N GLU A 196 16.45 12.00 -9.93
CA GLU A 196 17.08 10.72 -9.59
C GLU A 196 18.18 10.96 -8.56
N PHE A 197 18.14 10.22 -7.46
CA PHE A 197 19.21 10.22 -6.48
C PHE A 197 20.22 9.14 -6.83
N GLU A 198 21.42 9.57 -7.21
CA GLU A 198 22.53 8.65 -7.42
C GLU A 198 22.92 7.99 -6.09
N PHE A 199 22.74 6.67 -6.05
CA PHE A 199 23.09 5.88 -4.89
C PHE A 199 24.31 4.99 -5.18
N SER A 200 25.36 5.15 -4.39
CA SER A 200 26.54 4.28 -4.49
C SER A 200 26.30 2.96 -3.77
N TRP A 201 26.11 1.89 -4.55
CA TRP A 201 25.88 0.52 -4.05
C TRP A 201 26.98 0.02 -3.12
N SER A 202 28.21 0.54 -3.24
CA SER A 202 29.33 0.21 -2.34
C SER A 202 29.12 0.67 -0.90
N LYS A 203 28.23 1.65 -0.67
CA LYS A 203 27.90 2.16 0.66
C LYS A 203 26.75 1.41 1.33
N ILE A 204 26.17 0.39 0.68
CA ILE A 204 25.11 -0.45 1.26
C ILE A 204 25.74 -1.45 2.22
N SER A 205 25.13 -1.59 3.40
CA SER A 205 25.52 -2.64 4.34
C SER A 205 25.15 -4.01 3.76
N ASP A 206 26.14 -4.84 3.46
CA ASP A 206 25.90 -6.22 3.04
C ASP A 206 25.52 -7.09 4.25
N ILE A 207 24.22 -7.09 4.55
CA ILE A 207 23.63 -7.84 5.65
C ILE A 207 22.78 -9.02 5.15
N GLN A 208 22.85 -9.35 3.86
CA GLN A 208 21.94 -10.33 3.24
C GLN A 208 22.08 -11.71 3.91
N SER A 209 23.32 -12.17 4.10
CA SER A 209 23.59 -13.46 4.75
C SER A 209 23.15 -13.51 6.22
N GLN A 210 23.20 -12.38 6.93
CA GLN A 210 22.76 -12.26 8.31
C GLN A 210 21.23 -12.27 8.39
N LEU A 211 20.57 -11.53 7.49
CA LEU A 211 19.12 -11.51 7.36
C LEU A 211 18.57 -12.91 7.09
N GLU A 212 19.12 -13.63 6.10
CA GLU A 212 18.67 -14.98 5.77
C GLU A 212 18.85 -15.94 6.94
N LYS A 213 20.01 -15.93 7.61
CA LYS A 213 20.26 -16.76 8.80
C LYS A 213 19.29 -16.42 9.94
N LEU A 214 18.94 -15.15 10.11
CA LEU A 214 18.01 -14.71 11.13
C LEU A 214 16.59 -15.21 10.85
N ILE A 215 16.10 -15.05 9.62
CA ILE A 215 14.77 -15.51 9.19
C ILE A 215 14.69 -17.04 9.20
N GLU A 216 15.80 -17.74 8.92
CA GLU A 216 15.87 -19.20 8.98
C GLU A 216 15.80 -19.72 10.42
N LYS A 217 16.47 -19.07 11.37
CA LYS A 217 16.54 -19.53 12.77
C LYS A 217 15.36 -19.10 13.64
N ASN A 218 14.80 -17.91 13.42
CA ASN A 218 13.75 -17.36 14.28
C ASN A 218 12.36 -17.68 13.71
N TYR A 219 11.66 -18.62 14.36
CA TYR A 219 10.32 -19.06 13.94
C TYR A 219 9.29 -17.91 13.84
N PHE A 220 9.28 -16.97 14.79
CA PHE A 220 8.32 -15.88 14.80
C PHE A 220 8.58 -14.90 13.66
N LEU A 221 9.84 -14.52 13.45
CA LEU A 221 10.24 -13.67 12.32
C LEU A 221 10.01 -14.37 10.99
N HIS A 222 10.29 -15.66 10.88
CA HIS A 222 10.03 -16.47 9.69
C HIS A 222 8.55 -16.42 9.29
N LYS A 223 7.66 -16.67 10.25
CA LYS A 223 6.22 -16.63 10.01
C LYS A 223 5.75 -15.23 9.60
N SER A 224 6.25 -14.20 10.28
CA SER A 224 5.94 -12.80 9.96
C SER A 224 6.42 -12.41 8.56
N ALA A 225 7.64 -12.80 8.19
CA ALA A 225 8.21 -12.61 6.85
C ALA A 225 7.35 -13.29 5.78
N GLN A 226 6.88 -14.52 6.04
CA GLN A 226 6.05 -15.25 5.10
C GLN A 226 4.69 -14.56 4.88
N GLU A 227 4.06 -14.10 5.95
CA GLU A 227 2.80 -13.34 5.89
C GLU A 227 2.99 -12.00 5.15
N ALA A 228 4.10 -11.30 5.41
CA ALA A 228 4.45 -10.05 4.77
C ALA A 228 4.74 -10.21 3.27
N TYR A 229 5.51 -11.23 2.88
CA TYR A 229 5.79 -11.56 1.48
C TYR A 229 4.50 -11.83 0.68
N LYS A 230 3.62 -12.68 1.22
CA LYS A 230 2.30 -12.96 0.63
C LYS A 230 1.44 -11.70 0.52
N ALA A 231 1.45 -10.86 1.53
CA ALA A 231 0.67 -9.62 1.56
C ALA A 231 1.22 -8.57 0.58
N TYR A 232 2.54 -8.46 0.44
CA TYR A 232 3.19 -7.58 -0.53
C TYR A 232 2.82 -7.97 -1.96
N ILE A 233 2.93 -9.25 -2.31
CA ILE A 233 2.56 -9.73 -3.65
C ILE A 233 1.08 -9.49 -3.95
N ARG A 234 0.19 -9.73 -2.98
CA ARG A 234 -1.24 -9.43 -3.13
C ARG A 234 -1.54 -7.94 -3.23
N ALA A 235 -0.81 -7.11 -2.50
CA ALA A 235 -0.94 -5.67 -2.60
C ALA A 235 -0.48 -5.19 -3.99
N TYR A 236 0.62 -5.75 -4.50
CA TYR A 236 1.08 -5.54 -5.87
C TYR A 236 0.01 -5.96 -6.89
N ASP A 237 -0.64 -7.12 -6.68
CA ASP A 237 -1.76 -7.58 -7.49
C ASP A 237 -3.06 -6.77 -7.32
N SER A 238 -3.17 -5.93 -6.30
CA SER A 238 -4.32 -5.03 -6.19
C SER A 238 -4.09 -3.67 -6.84
N HIS A 239 -2.87 -3.38 -7.31
CA HIS A 239 -2.56 -2.08 -7.90
C HIS A 239 -3.44 -1.78 -9.12
N SER A 240 -3.87 -0.53 -9.22
CA SER A 240 -4.76 -0.08 -10.29
C SER A 240 -4.06 0.04 -11.65
N LEU A 241 -2.78 0.48 -11.65
CA LEU A 241 -1.97 0.68 -12.86
C LEU A 241 -1.32 -0.64 -13.30
N LYS A 242 -2.12 -1.60 -13.80
CA LYS A 242 -1.67 -2.94 -14.21
C LYS A 242 -0.57 -2.97 -15.26
N GLN A 243 -0.51 -1.95 -16.11
CA GLN A 243 0.52 -1.77 -17.12
C GLN A 243 1.92 -1.49 -16.53
N ILE A 244 1.99 -1.00 -15.30
CA ILE A 244 3.26 -0.78 -14.56
C ILE A 244 3.43 -1.87 -13.51
N TYR A 245 2.37 -2.09 -12.72
CA TYR A 245 2.37 -3.03 -11.61
C TYR A 245 1.78 -4.38 -12.02
N ASP A 246 2.50 -5.08 -12.88
CA ASP A 246 2.14 -6.43 -13.32
C ASP A 246 2.82 -7.49 -12.44
N VAL A 247 2.00 -8.25 -11.71
CA VAL A 247 2.46 -9.35 -10.85
C VAL A 247 3.13 -10.45 -11.65
N ASN A 248 2.72 -10.66 -12.89
CA ASN A 248 3.29 -11.70 -13.75
C ASN A 248 4.73 -11.37 -14.14
N ASN A 249 5.11 -10.10 -14.09
CA ASN A 249 6.48 -9.63 -14.34
C ASN A 249 7.32 -9.56 -13.05
N LEU A 250 6.77 -9.91 -11.88
CA LEU A 250 7.55 -9.99 -10.65
C LEU A 250 8.50 -11.18 -10.68
N ASP A 251 9.80 -10.90 -10.56
CA ASP A 251 10.82 -11.90 -10.27
C ASP A 251 10.70 -12.35 -8.80
N LEU A 252 9.83 -13.34 -8.56
CA LEU A 252 9.56 -13.87 -7.21
C LEU A 252 10.83 -14.36 -6.49
N PRO A 253 11.78 -15.07 -7.14
CA PRO A 253 13.08 -15.38 -6.55
C PRO A 253 13.83 -14.15 -6.03
N LYS A 254 13.87 -13.04 -6.77
CA LYS A 254 14.53 -11.81 -6.27
C LYS A 254 13.73 -11.11 -5.18
N VAL A 255 12.40 -11.08 -5.30
CA VAL A 255 11.52 -10.48 -4.29
C VAL A 255 11.66 -11.22 -2.96
N CYS A 256 11.76 -12.56 -2.94
CA CYS A 256 11.82 -13.28 -1.68
C CYS A 256 13.12 -13.01 -0.89
N LEU A 257 14.23 -12.70 -1.58
CA LEU A 257 15.49 -12.30 -0.95
C LEU A 257 15.34 -11.05 -0.09
N SER A 258 14.49 -10.08 -0.50
CA SER A 258 14.23 -8.87 0.28
C SER A 258 13.42 -9.11 1.56
N PHE A 259 12.82 -10.29 1.70
CA PHE A 259 12.15 -10.76 2.92
C PHE A 259 13.01 -11.76 3.70
N GLY A 260 14.26 -11.98 3.27
CA GLY A 260 15.21 -12.91 3.90
C GLY A 260 14.98 -14.38 3.57
N PHE A 261 14.24 -14.71 2.51
CA PHE A 261 14.07 -16.08 2.04
C PHE A 261 15.00 -16.39 0.86
N LYS A 262 15.67 -17.54 0.92
CA LYS A 262 16.43 -18.11 -0.22
C LYS A 262 15.52 -18.72 -1.29
N ILE A 263 14.35 -19.21 -0.89
CA ILE A 263 13.37 -19.86 -1.74
C ILE A 263 12.02 -19.15 -1.56
N PRO A 264 11.34 -18.73 -2.64
CA PRO A 264 10.10 -17.99 -2.54
C PRO A 264 9.01 -18.84 -1.87
N PRO A 265 8.37 -18.35 -0.79
CA PRO A 265 7.20 -19.00 -0.22
C PRO A 265 6.06 -19.08 -1.24
N PHE A 266 5.26 -20.15 -1.18
CA PHE A 266 4.08 -20.27 -2.05
C PHE A 266 3.07 -19.14 -1.81
N VAL A 267 2.57 -18.54 -2.89
CA VAL A 267 1.52 -17.53 -2.86
C VAL A 267 0.40 -17.97 -3.80
N ASP A 268 -0.79 -18.08 -3.24
CA ASP A 268 -2.00 -18.27 -4.04
C ASP A 268 -2.40 -16.92 -4.64
N LEU A 269 -1.97 -16.71 -5.88
CA LEU A 269 -2.42 -15.63 -6.73
C LEU A 269 -3.68 -16.12 -7.43
N ASN A 270 -4.83 -15.46 -7.20
CA ASN A 270 -6.01 -15.61 -8.04
C ASN A 270 -5.76 -14.92 -9.38
N VAL A 271 -4.71 -15.35 -10.09
CA VAL A 271 -4.48 -14.96 -11.47
C VAL A 271 -5.74 -15.37 -12.21
N HIS A 272 -6.42 -14.42 -12.85
CA HIS A 272 -7.44 -14.71 -13.85
C HIS A 272 -6.77 -15.49 -14.99
N SER A 273 -6.59 -16.78 -14.75
CA SER A 273 -6.24 -17.77 -15.74
C SER A 273 -7.44 -17.84 -16.67
N ASN A 274 -7.38 -17.08 -17.76
CA ASN A 274 -8.23 -17.33 -18.92
C ASN A 274 -7.99 -18.73 -19.53
N HIS A 275 -7.07 -19.53 -18.98
CA HIS A 275 -6.95 -20.96 -19.21
C HIS A 275 -6.58 -21.72 -17.93
N GLY A 276 -7.56 -22.30 -17.23
CA GLY A 276 -7.29 -23.23 -16.13
C GLY A 276 -8.55 -23.73 -15.43
N ARG A 277 -8.93 -24.98 -15.64
CA ARG A 277 -10.12 -25.62 -15.05
C ARG A 277 -10.12 -25.48 -13.51
N ARG A 278 -11.19 -24.90 -12.96
CA ARG A 278 -11.46 -24.84 -11.51
C ARG A 278 -11.42 -26.24 -10.89
N LEU A 279 -10.53 -26.46 -9.92
CA LEU A 279 -10.61 -27.58 -8.97
C LEU A 279 -11.79 -27.32 -8.01
N GLN A 280 -12.88 -28.10 -8.13
CA GLN A 280 -13.96 -28.08 -7.15
C GLN A 280 -13.73 -29.11 -6.04
N LYS A 281 -14.00 -28.70 -4.80
CA LYS A 281 -13.95 -29.55 -3.62
C LYS A 281 -15.05 -30.63 -3.74
N ARG A 282 -14.67 -31.91 -3.72
CA ARG A 282 -15.65 -33.01 -3.63
C ARG A 282 -16.37 -32.92 -2.28
N GLY A 283 -17.69 -32.96 -2.31
CA GLY A 283 -18.49 -33.12 -1.10
C GLY A 283 -18.24 -34.49 -0.50
N GLY A 284 -17.64 -34.53 0.69
CA GLY A 284 -17.34 -35.75 1.44
C GLY A 284 -15.90 -36.24 1.26
N GLY A 285 -15.07 -36.07 2.29
CA GLY A 285 -13.77 -36.76 2.42
C GLY A 285 -12.57 -36.13 1.71
N GLY A 286 -11.95 -35.14 2.35
CA GLY A 286 -10.48 -35.02 2.50
C GLY A 286 -9.49 -35.08 1.34
N GLY A 287 -9.88 -34.99 0.06
CA GLY A 287 -8.90 -35.04 -1.05
C GLY A 287 -9.26 -34.21 -2.29
N PHE A 288 -8.27 -33.53 -2.88
CA PHE A 288 -8.38 -32.84 -4.17
C PHE A 288 -7.97 -33.79 -5.31
N GLY A 289 -8.77 -33.89 -6.37
CA GLY A 289 -8.48 -34.70 -7.56
C GLY A 289 -9.24 -34.24 -8.79
N TYR A 290 -8.74 -34.57 -9.99
CA TYR A 290 -9.32 -34.20 -11.28
C TYR A 290 -10.62 -34.98 -11.55
N GLN A 291 -11.72 -34.28 -11.85
CA GLN A 291 -12.99 -34.89 -12.27
C GLN A 291 -13.19 -34.68 -13.78
N LYS A 292 -13.10 -35.75 -14.58
CA LYS A 292 -13.45 -35.71 -16.02
C LYS A 292 -14.94 -35.41 -16.17
N SER A 293 -15.29 -34.35 -16.88
CA SER A 293 -16.68 -33.99 -17.19
C SER A 293 -17.28 -35.04 -18.14
N LYS A 294 -18.26 -35.82 -17.67
CA LYS A 294 -19.16 -36.58 -18.56
C LYS A 294 -20.15 -35.60 -19.20
N SER A 295 -20.24 -35.59 -20.53
CA SER A 295 -21.28 -34.85 -21.26
C SER A 295 -22.63 -35.53 -21.00
N VAL A 296 -23.47 -34.90 -20.19
CA VAL A 296 -24.87 -35.33 -20.01
C VAL A 296 -25.75 -34.38 -20.80
N HIS A 297 -26.32 -34.85 -21.91
CA HIS A 297 -27.42 -34.18 -22.58
C HIS A 297 -28.63 -34.15 -21.65
N LYS A 298 -29.02 -32.96 -21.17
CA LYS A 298 -30.32 -32.77 -20.50
C LYS A 298 -31.41 -32.77 -21.56
N ALA A 299 -32.25 -33.80 -21.58
CA ALA A 299 -33.52 -33.78 -22.29
C ALA A 299 -34.44 -32.72 -21.66
N LYS A 300 -34.94 -31.78 -22.48
CA LYS A 300 -35.98 -30.82 -22.07
C LYS A 300 -37.32 -31.54 -22.05
N ILE A 301 -37.89 -31.75 -20.87
CA ILE A 301 -39.27 -32.22 -20.71
C ILE A 301 -40.14 -30.98 -20.47
N PHE A 302 -41.00 -30.64 -21.43
CA PHE A 302 -42.05 -29.63 -21.27
C PHE A 302 -43.24 -30.25 -20.52
N LYS A 303 -43.69 -29.63 -19.42
CA LYS A 303 -44.98 -29.95 -18.80
C LYS A 303 -45.98 -28.83 -19.11
N HIS A 304 -47.11 -29.22 -19.70
CA HIS A 304 -48.24 -28.36 -20.00
C HIS A 304 -48.91 -27.85 -18.71
N ILE A 305 -49.20 -26.55 -18.68
CA ILE A 305 -50.00 -25.89 -17.65
C ILE A 305 -51.48 -26.16 -17.94
N ASN A 306 -52.24 -26.60 -16.94
CA ASN A 306 -53.70 -26.60 -17.00
C ASN A 306 -54.27 -25.82 -15.82
N LYS A 307 -55.16 -24.87 -16.14
CA LYS A 307 -55.84 -23.92 -15.25
C LYS A 307 -57.00 -24.64 -14.54
N LYS A 308 -57.21 -24.39 -13.24
CA LYS A 308 -58.55 -24.33 -12.62
C LYS A 308 -58.53 -23.56 -11.28
N SER A 309 -59.69 -22.99 -11.00
CA SER A 309 -60.08 -21.93 -10.08
C SER A 309 -60.29 -22.37 -8.62
N ASP A 310 -60.69 -21.37 -7.81
CA ASP A 310 -61.09 -21.34 -6.39
C ASP A 310 -59.96 -21.38 -5.37
N GLY A 311 -59.89 -20.49 -4.39
CA GLY A 311 -60.95 -19.70 -3.76
C GLY A 311 -61.00 -20.11 -2.29
N ARG A 312 -60.36 -19.32 -1.40
CA ARG A 312 -60.71 -19.22 0.02
C ARG A 312 -59.87 -18.16 0.74
N GLN A 313 -60.61 -17.41 1.54
CA GLN A 313 -60.24 -16.32 2.44
C GLN A 313 -59.25 -16.77 3.50
N PHE A 314 -58.45 -15.82 4.03
CA PHE A 314 -58.31 -15.66 5.48
C PHE A 314 -58.21 -14.18 5.82
N SER A 315 -58.99 -13.81 6.83
CA SER A 315 -59.17 -12.49 7.41
C SER A 315 -58.47 -12.38 8.77
N ARG A 316 -58.20 -11.12 9.13
CA ARG A 316 -57.67 -10.55 10.38
C ARG A 316 -56.18 -10.70 10.62
#